data_AF-A0A960X8U8-F1
#
_entry.id   AF-A0A960X8U8-F1
#
_cell.length_a   1.000
_cell.length_b   1.000
_cell.length_c   1.000
_cell.angle_alpha   90.00
_cell.angle_beta   90.00
_cell.angle_gamma   90.00
#
_symmetry.space_group_name_H-M   'P 1'
#
loop_
_entity.id
_entity.type
_entity.pdbx_description
1 polymer ?
#
loop_
_entity_poly.entity_id
_entity_poly.type
_entity_poly.pdbx_seq_one_letter_code
_entity_poly.pdbx_strand_id
1 'polypeptide(L)'
;MVSIRNFFILSLALVFSLVAKDDYHIEFQPDALQVAFDLPCKGEINQKEDGYVYVDVSNDFINKVAPKIIMEGRLQTLPTAGRSMGAHISVFYEKENVQLEENHKNYPFQLTDIRSFVMNTRDGLKKLWVIGVTAPELENLRLKYGLNPLLQGHDYHITLGKQLPTAPEGWESKTALSPLNFSSSETEPMAKSGDFVQVNHSNILQTAAKVNSVAQLKLKSNGFVYLDVNDRYIDDIVSQLPLSHPFSAVETGGKKMGAHISVIYEDEMISKEIWNLNEAGEWFIFEVKELRYIDRKTPTGLMRLWVLAADAPALQRLRKQYGLKPKLHGHDFHITLGSELLEAEIKEAA
;
A
#
# COMPACT_ATOMS: atom_id res chain seq x y z
N MET A 1 -5.71 68.17 -41.22
CA MET A 1 -5.97 66.81 -41.74
C MET A 1 -4.98 65.85 -41.07
N VAL A 2 -5.29 65.37 -39.85
CA VAL A 2 -4.61 64.21 -39.24
C VAL A 2 -5.66 63.49 -38.40
N SER A 3 -5.96 62.26 -38.82
CA SER A 3 -6.99 61.38 -38.26
C SER A 3 -6.38 60.56 -37.13
N ILE A 4 -6.92 60.68 -35.91
CA ILE A 4 -6.56 59.83 -34.77
C ILE A 4 -7.55 58.68 -34.74
N ARG A 5 -7.09 57.50 -35.16
CA ARG A 5 -7.84 56.24 -35.09
C ARG A 5 -7.76 55.68 -33.66
N ASN A 6 -8.93 55.51 -33.05
CA ASN A 6 -9.12 54.75 -31.82
C ASN A 6 -8.73 53.28 -32.04
N PHE A 7 -7.76 52.80 -31.27
CA PHE A 7 -7.45 51.37 -31.16
C PHE A 7 -8.24 50.80 -29.97
N PHE A 8 -9.33 50.10 -30.26
CA PHE A 8 -10.03 49.25 -29.29
C PHE A 8 -9.22 47.94 -29.15
N ILE A 9 -8.49 47.78 -28.05
CA ILE A 9 -7.88 46.50 -27.70
C ILE A 9 -8.93 45.68 -26.95
N LEU A 10 -9.55 44.75 -27.67
CA LEU A 10 -10.43 43.73 -27.10
C LEU A 10 -9.55 42.69 -26.41
N SER A 11 -9.31 42.83 -25.10
CA SER A 11 -8.61 41.82 -24.30
C SER A 11 -9.53 40.62 -24.09
N LEU A 12 -9.40 39.61 -24.95
CA LEU A 12 -10.01 38.30 -24.75
C LEU A 12 -9.29 37.62 -23.58
N ALA A 13 -9.84 37.78 -22.37
CA ALA A 13 -9.38 37.04 -21.20
C ALA A 13 -9.80 35.57 -21.36
N LEU A 14 -8.91 34.77 -21.94
CA LEU A 14 -8.94 33.32 -21.83
C LEU A 14 -8.71 32.97 -20.36
N VAL A 15 -9.82 32.80 -19.62
CA VAL A 15 -9.81 32.14 -18.32
C VAL A 15 -9.51 30.67 -18.61
N PHE A 16 -8.24 30.31 -18.64
CA PHE A 16 -7.85 28.92 -18.48
C PHE A 16 -8.22 28.54 -17.06
N SER A 17 -9.39 27.91 -16.89
CA SER A 17 -9.66 27.12 -15.71
C SER A 17 -8.50 26.16 -15.57
N LEU A 18 -7.67 26.37 -14.55
CA LEU A 18 -6.73 25.37 -14.04
C LEU A 18 -7.59 24.21 -13.52
N VAL A 19 -8.08 23.38 -14.44
CA VAL A 19 -8.70 22.11 -14.12
C VAL A 19 -7.57 21.31 -13.49
N ALA A 20 -7.63 21.15 -12.16
CA ALA A 20 -6.77 20.22 -11.46
C ALA A 20 -6.85 18.90 -12.22
N LYS A 21 -5.69 18.35 -12.59
CA LYS A 21 -5.62 17.07 -13.29
C LYS A 21 -6.45 16.08 -12.49
N ASP A 22 -7.42 15.46 -13.13
CA ASP A 22 -8.22 14.43 -12.48
C ASP A 22 -7.26 13.35 -11.95
N ASP A 23 -7.20 13.20 -10.62
CA ASP A 23 -6.32 12.25 -9.94
C ASP A 23 -6.85 10.80 -10.07
N TYR A 24 -7.76 10.55 -11.01
CA TYR A 24 -8.41 9.28 -11.24
C TYR A 24 -8.39 8.85 -12.72
N HIS A 25 -8.59 7.55 -12.92
CA HIS A 25 -8.76 6.91 -14.21
C HIS A 25 -10.20 6.40 -14.33
N ILE A 26 -10.88 6.76 -15.41
CA ILE A 26 -12.18 6.17 -15.75
C ILE A 26 -11.91 4.76 -16.29
N GLU A 27 -12.55 3.77 -15.68
CA GLU A 27 -12.40 2.35 -15.97
C GLU A 27 -13.57 1.87 -16.82
N PHE A 28 -13.30 1.28 -17.97
CA PHE A 28 -14.35 0.76 -18.85
C PHE A 28 -14.94 -0.55 -18.29
N GLN A 29 -16.04 -0.44 -17.54
CA GLN A 29 -16.68 -1.54 -16.80
C GLN A 29 -18.20 -1.61 -17.10
N PRO A 30 -18.62 -1.86 -18.36
CA PRO A 30 -20.02 -1.73 -18.76
C PRO A 30 -20.97 -2.64 -17.97
N ASP A 31 -20.57 -3.89 -17.70
CA ASP A 31 -21.41 -4.84 -16.96
C ASP A 31 -21.61 -4.43 -15.50
N ALA A 32 -20.54 -3.97 -14.84
CA ALA A 32 -20.60 -3.49 -13.47
C ALA A 32 -21.41 -2.20 -13.37
N LEU A 33 -21.21 -1.27 -14.31
CA LEU A 33 -21.94 -0.01 -14.36
C LEU A 33 -23.43 -0.21 -14.64
N GLN A 34 -23.79 -1.15 -15.52
CA GLN A 34 -25.18 -1.52 -15.76
C GLN A 34 -25.85 -2.05 -14.48
N VAL A 35 -25.17 -2.95 -13.74
CA VAL A 35 -25.67 -3.43 -12.44
C VAL A 35 -25.83 -2.28 -11.46
N ALA A 36 -24.93 -1.29 -11.46
CA ALA A 36 -25.05 -0.12 -10.61
C ALA A 36 -26.25 0.76 -10.97
N PHE A 37 -26.54 0.97 -12.26
CA PHE A 37 -27.68 1.76 -12.72
C PHE A 37 -29.05 1.15 -12.38
N ASP A 38 -29.11 -0.17 -12.20
CA ASP A 38 -30.34 -0.85 -11.76
C ASP A 38 -30.63 -0.68 -10.26
N LEU A 39 -29.71 -0.06 -9.50
CA LEU A 39 -29.85 0.18 -8.07
C LEU A 39 -30.50 1.54 -7.75
N PRO A 40 -31.22 1.66 -6.62
CA PRO A 40 -31.77 2.94 -6.19
C PRO A 40 -30.67 3.98 -5.94
N CYS A 41 -30.66 5.08 -6.72
CA CYS A 41 -29.72 6.19 -6.57
C CYS A 41 -30.22 7.25 -5.57
N LYS A 42 -30.46 6.81 -4.34
CA LYS A 42 -30.82 7.66 -3.20
C LYS A 42 -30.29 7.04 -1.91
N GLY A 43 -30.06 7.87 -0.90
CA GLY A 43 -29.65 7.39 0.42
C GLY A 43 -30.02 8.35 1.53
N GLU A 44 -29.89 7.90 2.77
CA GLU A 44 -30.23 8.68 3.96
C GLU A 44 -28.98 9.37 4.53
N ILE A 45 -29.03 10.69 4.71
CA ILE A 45 -27.93 11.41 5.35
C ILE A 45 -27.89 11.12 6.85
N ASN A 46 -26.71 10.82 7.35
CA ASN A 46 -26.45 10.47 8.74
C ASN A 46 -25.21 11.21 9.25
N GLN A 47 -25.24 11.60 10.53
CA GLN A 47 -24.10 12.18 11.24
C GLN A 47 -23.67 11.28 12.40
N LYS A 48 -22.36 11.01 12.50
CA LYS A 48 -21.74 10.31 13.63
C LYS A 48 -21.47 11.24 14.81
N GLU A 49 -21.21 10.64 15.97
CA GLU A 49 -20.82 11.34 17.21
C GLU A 49 -19.54 12.17 17.06
N ASP A 50 -18.61 11.76 16.18
CA ASP A 50 -17.37 12.49 15.88
C ASP A 50 -17.57 13.67 14.92
N GLY A 51 -18.80 13.89 14.44
CA GLY A 51 -19.15 14.94 13.50
C GLY A 51 -19.04 14.55 12.04
N TYR A 52 -18.57 13.34 11.70
CA TYR A 52 -18.52 12.86 10.32
C TYR A 52 -19.93 12.69 9.75
N VAL A 53 -20.16 13.20 8.53
CA VAL A 53 -21.45 13.14 7.85
C VAL A 53 -21.32 12.41 6.52
N TYR A 54 -22.25 11.49 6.28
CA TYR A 54 -22.29 10.69 5.07
C TYR A 54 -23.74 10.41 4.65
N VAL A 55 -23.93 10.11 3.37
CA VAL A 55 -25.18 9.51 2.89
C VAL A 55 -25.01 7.99 2.91
N ASP A 56 -25.84 7.32 3.71
CA ASP A 56 -25.96 5.87 3.76
C ASP A 56 -26.71 5.38 2.51
N VAL A 57 -26.08 4.53 1.70
CA VAL A 57 -26.64 4.02 0.46
C VAL A 57 -26.71 2.49 0.49
N SER A 58 -27.47 1.90 -0.45
CA SER A 58 -27.61 0.44 -0.46
C SER A 58 -26.28 -0.29 -0.55
N ASN A 59 -26.04 -1.23 0.38
CA ASN A 59 -24.89 -2.13 0.33
C ASN A 59 -24.83 -2.99 -0.94
N ASP A 60 -25.92 -3.05 -1.72
CA ASP A 60 -25.92 -3.65 -3.06
C ASP A 60 -24.93 -2.97 -4.03
N PHE A 61 -24.62 -1.69 -3.82
CA PHE A 61 -23.56 -1.03 -4.59
C PHE A 61 -22.21 -1.73 -4.42
N ILE A 62 -21.93 -2.31 -3.26
CA ILE A 62 -20.71 -3.11 -3.06
C ILE A 62 -21.00 -4.57 -3.45
N ASN A 63 -22.05 -5.17 -2.88
CA ASN A 63 -22.30 -6.61 -2.96
C ASN A 63 -22.63 -7.11 -4.38
N LYS A 64 -23.23 -6.26 -5.23
CA LYS A 64 -23.63 -6.64 -6.60
C LYS A 64 -22.69 -6.07 -7.67
N VAL A 65 -22.15 -4.87 -7.48
CA VAL A 65 -21.26 -4.23 -8.48
C VAL A 65 -19.83 -4.77 -8.37
N ALA A 66 -19.27 -4.89 -7.16
CA ALA A 66 -17.87 -5.30 -7.01
C ALA A 66 -17.55 -6.68 -7.65
N PRO A 67 -18.41 -7.71 -7.57
CA PRO A 67 -18.18 -8.98 -8.27
C PRO A 67 -18.19 -8.90 -9.80
N LYS A 68 -18.65 -7.79 -10.38
CA LYS A 68 -18.67 -7.55 -11.83
C LYS A 68 -17.48 -6.74 -12.33
N ILE A 69 -16.64 -6.24 -11.43
CA ILE A 69 -15.43 -5.50 -11.80
C ILE A 69 -14.41 -6.47 -12.39
N ILE A 70 -13.96 -6.18 -13.61
CA ILE A 70 -12.92 -6.93 -14.31
C ILE A 70 -11.61 -6.17 -14.18
N MET A 71 -10.64 -6.75 -13.48
CA MET A 71 -9.33 -6.16 -13.21
C MET A 71 -8.28 -7.25 -13.02
N GLU A 72 -7.01 -6.88 -13.14
CA GLU A 72 -5.92 -7.71 -12.64
C GLU A 72 -5.84 -7.69 -11.11
N GLY A 73 -5.22 -8.71 -10.51
CA GLY A 73 -5.16 -8.83 -9.06
C GLY A 73 -6.52 -9.23 -8.47
N ARG A 74 -6.87 -8.66 -7.32
CA ARG A 74 -8.17 -8.86 -6.67
C ARG A 74 -8.69 -7.57 -6.06
N LEU A 75 -10.01 -7.44 -6.04
CA LEU A 75 -10.69 -6.39 -5.29
C LEU A 75 -11.00 -6.88 -3.88
N GLN A 76 -10.37 -6.31 -2.86
CA GLN A 76 -10.83 -6.46 -1.48
C GLN A 76 -11.90 -5.40 -1.20
N THR A 77 -13.15 -5.86 -1.13
CA THR A 77 -14.31 -4.99 -0.90
C THR A 77 -14.33 -4.42 0.51
N LEU A 78 -15.01 -3.28 0.65
CA LEU A 78 -15.36 -2.76 1.97
C LEU A 78 -16.34 -3.71 2.66
N PRO A 79 -16.24 -3.89 3.99
CA PRO A 79 -17.19 -4.72 4.73
C PRO A 79 -18.58 -4.07 4.71
N THR A 80 -19.61 -4.86 4.41
CA THR A 80 -21.02 -4.43 4.37
C THR A 80 -21.85 -4.91 5.56
N ALA A 81 -21.24 -5.64 6.50
CA ALA A 81 -21.89 -6.19 7.68
C ALA A 81 -21.31 -5.63 8.99
N GLY A 82 -22.09 -5.72 10.06
CA GLY A 82 -21.66 -5.38 11.42
C GLY A 82 -21.58 -3.87 11.68
N ARG A 83 -20.48 -3.41 12.29
CA ARG A 83 -20.25 -1.99 12.64
C ARG A 83 -19.68 -1.14 11.50
N SER A 84 -19.60 -1.69 10.29
CA SER A 84 -19.15 -0.94 9.12
C SER A 84 -20.23 0.04 8.67
N MET A 85 -19.82 1.20 8.12
CA MET A 85 -20.75 2.12 7.44
C MET A 85 -21.28 1.54 6.13
N GLY A 86 -20.70 0.45 5.63
CA GLY A 86 -21.10 -0.12 4.34
C GLY A 86 -20.85 0.85 3.18
N ALA A 87 -21.70 0.77 2.16
CA ALA A 87 -21.68 1.68 1.03
C ALA A 87 -22.18 3.06 1.47
N HIS A 88 -21.39 4.10 1.24
CA HIS A 88 -21.76 5.46 1.61
C HIS A 88 -21.11 6.49 0.69
N ILE A 89 -21.62 7.72 0.73
CA ILE A 89 -21.05 8.91 0.10
C ILE A 89 -20.65 9.88 1.22
N SER A 90 -19.37 10.21 1.32
CA SER A 90 -18.85 11.18 2.31
C SER A 90 -19.33 12.59 1.97
N VAL A 91 -19.88 13.32 2.94
CA VAL A 91 -20.39 14.69 2.74
C VAL A 91 -19.63 15.72 3.56
N PHE A 92 -19.35 15.47 4.83
CA PHE A 92 -18.56 16.34 5.70
C PHE A 92 -17.56 15.53 6.54
N TYR A 93 -16.32 16.02 6.67
CA TYR A 93 -15.35 15.48 7.61
C TYR A 93 -15.52 16.09 9.01
N GLU A 94 -15.09 15.35 10.03
CA GLU A 94 -15.14 15.70 11.46
C GLU A 94 -14.56 17.12 11.70
N LYS A 95 -13.43 17.42 11.05
CA LYS A 95 -12.72 18.71 11.16
C LYS A 95 -13.51 19.91 10.64
N GLU A 96 -14.55 19.69 9.83
CA GLU A 96 -15.40 20.75 9.30
C GLU A 96 -16.42 21.23 10.36
N ASN A 97 -16.57 20.51 11.48
CA ASN A 97 -17.37 20.90 12.67
C ASN A 97 -18.82 21.31 12.34
N VAL A 98 -19.45 20.64 11.37
CA VAL A 98 -20.83 20.89 10.96
C VAL A 98 -21.80 20.26 11.96
N GLN A 99 -22.86 20.97 12.35
CA GLN A 99 -23.98 20.43 13.11
C GLN A 99 -25.17 20.26 12.16
N LEU A 100 -25.51 19.02 11.81
CA LEU A 100 -26.44 18.75 10.72
C LEU A 100 -27.90 18.86 11.17
N GLU A 101 -28.63 19.82 10.60
CA GLU A 101 -30.09 19.97 10.79
C GLU A 101 -30.91 18.96 9.96
N GLU A 102 -30.36 18.51 8.84
CA GLU A 102 -31.00 17.65 7.85
C GLU A 102 -30.88 16.14 8.12
N ASN A 103 -30.50 15.75 9.34
CA ASN A 103 -30.28 14.34 9.67
C ASN A 103 -31.51 13.47 9.33
N HIS A 104 -31.28 12.27 8.82
CA HIS A 104 -32.29 11.31 8.37
C HIS A 104 -33.12 11.71 7.13
N LYS A 105 -32.70 12.74 6.38
CA LYS A 105 -33.31 13.07 5.08
C LYS A 105 -32.71 12.23 3.96
N ASN A 106 -33.55 11.90 2.98
CA ASN A 106 -33.10 11.20 1.78
C ASN A 106 -32.55 12.20 0.75
N TYR A 107 -31.38 11.89 0.20
CA TYR A 107 -30.73 12.66 -0.86
C TYR A 107 -30.62 11.80 -2.13
N PRO A 108 -31.19 12.24 -3.26
CA PRO A 108 -30.99 11.61 -4.54
C PRO A 108 -29.59 11.93 -5.10
N PHE A 109 -29.10 11.05 -5.96
CA PHE A 109 -27.87 11.25 -6.69
C PHE A 109 -27.94 10.55 -8.05
N GLN A 110 -26.94 10.77 -8.91
CA GLN A 110 -26.80 10.09 -10.19
C GLN A 110 -25.40 9.48 -10.29
N LEU A 111 -25.32 8.28 -10.86
CA LEU A 111 -24.04 7.64 -11.12
C LEU A 111 -23.47 8.15 -12.44
N THR A 112 -22.14 8.28 -12.52
CA THR A 112 -21.46 8.71 -13.75
C THR A 112 -20.71 7.55 -14.41
N ASP A 113 -19.76 6.97 -13.67
CA ASP A 113 -18.78 6.04 -14.18
C ASP A 113 -18.21 5.16 -13.05
N ILE A 114 -17.39 4.18 -13.41
CA ILE A 114 -16.52 3.48 -12.48
C ILE A 114 -15.11 4.02 -12.70
N ARG A 115 -14.43 4.35 -11.61
CA ARG A 115 -13.08 4.93 -11.65
C ARG A 115 -12.17 4.29 -10.62
N SER A 116 -10.88 4.37 -10.90
CA SER A 116 -9.83 3.98 -9.96
C SER A 116 -8.86 5.14 -9.74
N PHE A 117 -8.28 5.20 -8.55
CA PHE A 117 -7.21 6.16 -8.26
C PHE A 117 -6.27 5.61 -7.21
N VAL A 118 -5.07 6.18 -7.17
CA VAL A 118 -4.04 5.84 -6.20
C VAL A 118 -3.94 6.94 -5.17
N MET A 119 -3.98 6.59 -3.89
CA MET A 119 -3.81 7.56 -2.80
C MET A 119 -2.84 7.06 -1.73
N ASN A 120 -2.15 8.01 -1.11
CA ASN A 120 -1.34 7.76 0.08
C ASN A 120 -2.24 7.79 1.30
N THR A 121 -2.30 6.67 2.00
CA THR A 121 -2.99 6.54 3.29
C THR A 121 -1.97 6.46 4.43
N ARG A 122 -2.45 6.46 5.67
CA ARG A 122 -1.59 6.18 6.84
C ARG A 122 -0.87 4.83 6.73
N ASP A 123 -1.51 3.86 6.08
CA ASP A 123 -1.02 2.47 5.96
C ASP A 123 -0.35 2.22 4.60
N GLY A 124 0.19 3.28 3.98
CA GLY A 124 0.87 3.24 2.69
C GLY A 124 -0.03 3.57 1.51
N LEU A 125 0.49 3.32 0.32
CA LEU A 125 -0.17 3.54 -0.96
C LEU A 125 -1.33 2.55 -1.13
N LYS A 126 -2.45 2.99 -1.71
CA LYS A 126 -3.62 2.15 -2.01
C LYS A 126 -4.19 2.54 -3.38
N LYS A 127 -4.58 1.55 -4.19
CA LYS A 127 -5.42 1.77 -5.39
C LYS A 127 -6.87 1.47 -5.02
N LEU A 128 -7.71 2.49 -5.03
CA LEU A 128 -9.13 2.39 -4.71
C LEU A 128 -9.96 2.32 -5.98
N TRP A 129 -11.06 1.59 -5.90
CA TRP A 129 -12.08 1.49 -6.94
C TRP A 129 -13.38 2.06 -6.39
N VAL A 130 -13.98 2.96 -7.16
CA VAL A 130 -15.16 3.71 -6.73
C VAL A 130 -16.15 3.87 -7.88
N ILE A 131 -17.41 4.10 -7.53
CA ILE A 131 -18.43 4.57 -8.47
C ILE A 131 -18.50 6.09 -8.36
N GLY A 132 -18.34 6.80 -9.48
CA GLY A 132 -18.50 8.25 -9.56
C GLY A 132 -19.96 8.67 -9.41
N VAL A 133 -20.18 9.77 -8.68
CA VAL A 133 -21.52 10.25 -8.32
C VAL A 133 -21.60 11.75 -8.52
N THR A 134 -22.67 12.21 -9.18
CA THR A 134 -23.12 13.61 -9.14
C THR A 134 -24.28 13.74 -8.16
N ALA A 135 -24.20 14.73 -7.27
CA ALA A 135 -25.19 14.95 -6.24
C ALA A 135 -25.38 16.46 -5.97
N PRO A 136 -26.06 17.20 -6.87
CA PRO A 136 -26.23 18.65 -6.74
C PRO A 136 -26.89 19.08 -5.41
N GLU A 137 -27.75 18.25 -4.84
CA GLU A 137 -28.37 18.52 -3.54
C GLU A 137 -27.37 18.44 -2.37
N LEU A 138 -26.35 17.58 -2.47
CA LEU A 138 -25.26 17.53 -1.48
C LEU A 138 -24.30 18.71 -1.64
N GLU A 139 -24.05 19.15 -2.88
CA GLU A 139 -23.29 20.38 -3.14
C GLU A 139 -23.99 21.60 -2.52
N ASN A 140 -25.30 21.74 -2.74
CA ASN A 140 -26.11 22.79 -2.14
C ASN A 140 -26.14 22.70 -0.61
N LEU A 141 -26.17 21.49 -0.06
CA LEU A 141 -26.07 21.28 1.38
C LEU A 141 -24.73 21.79 1.91
N ARG A 142 -23.60 21.45 1.27
CA ARG A 142 -22.28 21.98 1.67
C ARG A 142 -22.22 23.50 1.60
N LEU A 143 -22.78 24.08 0.53
CA LEU A 143 -22.88 25.54 0.37
C LEU A 143 -23.73 26.19 1.47
N LYS A 144 -24.83 25.54 1.91
CA LYS A 144 -25.65 26.02 3.05
C LYS A 144 -24.81 26.22 4.32
N TYR A 145 -23.83 25.35 4.55
CA TYR A 145 -22.93 25.44 5.71
C TYR A 145 -21.65 26.25 5.43
N GLY A 146 -21.60 27.01 4.32
CA GLY A 146 -20.47 27.90 4.00
C GLY A 146 -19.21 27.16 3.55
N LEU A 147 -19.33 25.92 3.11
CA LEU A 147 -18.22 25.08 2.65
C LEU A 147 -18.19 24.99 1.12
N ASN A 148 -17.06 24.54 0.57
CA ASN A 148 -16.95 24.26 -0.86
C ASN A 148 -17.94 23.17 -1.29
N PRO A 149 -18.54 23.25 -2.49
CA PRO A 149 -19.56 22.30 -2.95
C PRO A 149 -19.04 20.86 -3.05
N LEU A 150 -17.75 20.70 -3.31
CA LEU A 150 -17.05 19.41 -3.36
C LEU A 150 -16.21 19.18 -2.11
N LEU A 151 -16.22 17.94 -1.61
CA LEU A 151 -15.45 17.54 -0.44
C LEU A 151 -13.96 17.50 -0.80
N GLN A 152 -13.17 18.41 -0.22
CA GLN A 152 -11.74 18.58 -0.54
C GLN A 152 -11.46 18.82 -2.04
N GLY A 153 -12.45 19.32 -2.80
CA GLY A 153 -12.31 19.54 -4.24
C GLY A 153 -12.45 18.28 -5.09
N HIS A 154 -12.86 17.15 -4.50
CA HIS A 154 -13.08 15.90 -5.22
C HIS A 154 -14.57 15.61 -5.41
N ASP A 155 -14.88 14.94 -6.52
CA ASP A 155 -16.22 14.44 -6.79
C ASP A 155 -16.68 13.44 -5.72
N TYR A 156 -17.99 13.42 -5.49
CA TYR A 156 -18.63 12.40 -4.68
C TYR A 156 -18.46 11.02 -5.31
N HIS A 157 -18.34 10.02 -4.46
CA HIS A 157 -18.16 8.65 -4.91
C HIS A 157 -18.63 7.65 -3.84
N ILE A 158 -18.94 6.44 -4.30
CA ILE A 158 -19.18 5.28 -3.46
C ILE A 158 -17.96 4.37 -3.59
N THR A 159 -17.25 4.11 -2.49
CA THR A 159 -16.07 3.23 -2.52
C THR A 159 -16.49 1.76 -2.59
N LEU A 160 -15.96 1.04 -3.59
CA LEU A 160 -16.19 -0.41 -3.75
C LEU A 160 -15.18 -1.22 -2.94
N GLY A 161 -13.91 -0.82 -2.99
CA GLY A 161 -12.83 -1.53 -2.32
C GLY A 161 -11.45 -1.09 -2.76
N LYS A 162 -10.45 -1.85 -2.31
CA LYS A 162 -9.04 -1.67 -2.67
C LYS A 162 -8.56 -2.80 -3.56
N GLN A 163 -7.85 -2.46 -4.62
CA GLN A 163 -7.20 -3.44 -5.49
C GLN A 163 -5.90 -3.92 -4.83
N LEU A 164 -5.70 -5.23 -4.82
CA LEU A 164 -4.54 -5.89 -4.22
C LEU A 164 -3.89 -6.84 -5.21
N PRO A 165 -2.57 -7.01 -5.16
CA PRO A 165 -1.88 -8.03 -5.94
C PRO A 165 -2.36 -9.45 -5.58
N THR A 166 -2.26 -10.35 -6.55
CA THR A 166 -2.52 -11.79 -6.40
C THR A 166 -1.35 -12.63 -6.91
N ALA A 167 -1.36 -13.90 -6.50
CA ALA A 167 -0.48 -14.93 -6.99
C ALA A 167 -1.30 -15.93 -7.83
N PRO A 168 -0.66 -16.67 -8.77
CA PRO A 168 -1.32 -17.73 -9.52
C PRO A 168 -1.95 -18.79 -8.63
N GLU A 169 -3.02 -19.43 -9.09
CA GLU A 169 -3.66 -20.52 -8.33
C GLU A 169 -2.66 -21.67 -8.05
N GLY A 170 -2.69 -22.19 -6.83
CA GLY A 170 -1.85 -23.30 -6.39
C GLY A 170 -0.35 -22.97 -6.28
N TRP A 171 0.02 -21.68 -6.28
CA TRP A 171 1.41 -21.24 -6.21
C TRP A 171 2.16 -21.80 -4.99
N GLU A 172 1.49 -21.99 -3.86
CA GLU A 172 2.11 -22.50 -2.62
C GLU A 172 2.71 -23.90 -2.79
N SER A 173 2.20 -24.68 -3.74
CA SER A 173 2.63 -26.06 -4.00
C SER A 173 3.77 -26.17 -5.03
N LYS A 174 4.23 -25.06 -5.61
CA LYS A 174 5.35 -25.08 -6.55
C LYS A 174 6.65 -25.52 -5.85
N THR A 175 7.39 -26.40 -6.51
CA THR A 175 8.68 -26.93 -6.04
C THR A 175 9.84 -26.60 -6.98
N ALA A 176 9.56 -25.94 -8.10
CA ALA A 176 10.57 -25.59 -9.10
C ALA A 176 11.43 -24.40 -8.61
N LEU A 177 12.74 -24.48 -8.89
CA LEU A 177 13.63 -23.34 -8.80
C LEU A 177 13.24 -22.31 -9.86
N SER A 178 13.28 -21.03 -9.50
CA SER A 178 13.06 -19.95 -10.45
C SER A 178 14.11 -19.99 -11.57
N PRO A 179 13.74 -19.81 -12.85
CA PRO A 179 14.71 -19.68 -13.94
C PRO A 179 15.63 -18.47 -13.74
N LEU A 180 15.18 -17.46 -12.97
CA LEU A 180 15.99 -16.31 -12.60
C LEU A 180 17.24 -16.69 -11.80
N ASN A 181 17.31 -17.87 -11.17
CA ASN A 181 18.53 -18.33 -10.50
C ASN A 181 19.71 -18.53 -11.48
N PHE A 182 19.42 -18.90 -12.73
CA PHE A 182 20.42 -19.29 -13.73
C PHE A 182 20.65 -18.24 -14.81
N SER A 183 19.97 -17.10 -14.72
CA SER A 183 20.13 -16.00 -15.66
C SER A 183 21.49 -15.32 -15.49
N SER A 184 22.12 -15.00 -16.62
CA SER A 184 23.38 -14.25 -16.70
C SER A 184 23.20 -12.72 -16.65
N SER A 185 21.96 -12.23 -16.51
CA SER A 185 21.69 -10.79 -16.44
C SER A 185 22.43 -10.15 -15.25
N GLU A 186 23.05 -9.00 -15.52
CA GLU A 186 23.89 -8.30 -14.55
C GLU A 186 23.16 -7.95 -13.25
N THR A 187 23.89 -8.08 -12.15
CA THR A 187 23.42 -7.75 -10.79
C THR A 187 24.43 -6.84 -10.12
N GLU A 188 23.98 -6.08 -9.14
CA GLU A 188 24.85 -5.20 -8.36
C GLU A 188 25.53 -6.02 -7.25
N PRO A 189 26.83 -5.80 -7.00
CA PRO A 189 27.51 -6.44 -5.88
C PRO A 189 26.94 -5.93 -4.55
N MET A 190 27.17 -6.68 -3.47
CA MET A 190 26.84 -6.23 -2.12
C MET A 190 27.52 -4.88 -1.80
N ALA A 191 26.80 -4.04 -1.05
CA ALA A 191 27.34 -2.76 -0.62
C ALA A 191 28.54 -2.98 0.31
N LYS A 192 29.64 -2.25 0.06
CA LYS A 192 30.85 -2.29 0.91
C LYS A 192 30.79 -1.29 2.08
N SER A 193 29.87 -0.34 2.02
CA SER A 193 29.66 0.70 3.02
C SER A 193 28.22 1.20 2.95
N GLY A 194 27.71 1.77 4.05
CA GLY A 194 26.36 2.31 4.13
C GLY A 194 26.05 2.77 5.55
N ASP A 195 24.77 2.74 5.91
CA ASP A 195 24.27 2.99 7.27
C ASP A 195 24.42 1.78 8.21
N PHE A 196 25.22 0.80 7.80
CA PHE A 196 25.46 -0.43 8.55
C PHE A 196 26.92 -0.57 8.97
N VAL A 197 27.15 -1.37 10.00
CA VAL A 197 28.47 -1.82 10.41
C VAL A 197 28.57 -3.33 10.18
N GLN A 198 29.61 -3.73 9.44
CA GLN A 198 29.93 -5.14 9.26
C GLN A 198 30.65 -5.68 10.51
N VAL A 199 30.20 -6.82 11.00
CA VAL A 199 30.79 -7.48 12.18
C VAL A 199 31.51 -8.74 11.74
N ASN A 200 32.80 -8.84 12.04
CA ASN A 200 33.57 -10.04 11.77
C ASN A 200 33.28 -11.09 12.83
N HIS A 201 32.46 -12.09 12.49
CA HIS A 201 32.12 -13.18 13.40
C HIS A 201 32.00 -14.52 12.64
N SER A 202 33.14 -15.14 12.37
CA SER A 202 33.24 -16.35 11.54
C SER A 202 32.34 -17.49 12.00
N ASN A 203 32.15 -17.67 13.31
CA ASN A 203 31.31 -18.74 13.86
C ASN A 203 29.82 -18.58 13.50
N ILE A 204 29.33 -17.34 13.43
CA ILE A 204 27.94 -17.06 13.02
C ILE A 204 27.78 -17.40 11.55
N LEU A 205 28.71 -16.98 10.70
CA LEU A 205 28.67 -17.29 9.27
C LEU A 205 28.80 -18.79 9.00
N GLN A 206 29.63 -19.51 9.76
CA GLN A 206 29.70 -20.97 9.70
C GLN A 206 28.41 -21.66 10.16
N THR A 207 27.69 -21.07 11.12
CA THR A 207 26.37 -21.55 11.53
C THR A 207 25.34 -21.30 10.43
N ALA A 208 25.30 -20.08 9.88
CA ALA A 208 24.40 -19.71 8.79
C ALA A 208 24.61 -20.59 7.54
N ALA A 209 25.86 -20.90 7.20
CA ALA A 209 26.21 -21.75 6.05
C ALA A 209 25.72 -23.21 6.17
N LYS A 210 25.32 -23.66 7.37
CA LYS A 210 24.72 -25.00 7.58
C LYS A 210 23.20 -24.99 7.37
N VAL A 211 22.59 -23.81 7.27
CA VAL A 211 21.15 -23.65 7.03
C VAL A 211 20.92 -23.61 5.52
N ASN A 212 19.84 -24.25 5.05
CA ASN A 212 19.51 -24.27 3.62
C ASN A 212 19.30 -22.83 3.12
N SER A 213 19.98 -22.46 2.04
CA SER A 213 19.95 -21.11 1.45
C SER A 213 19.09 -21.06 0.18
N VAL A 214 18.04 -21.88 0.17
CA VAL A 214 17.00 -21.91 -0.86
C VAL A 214 15.66 -21.71 -0.17
N ALA A 215 14.86 -20.77 -0.66
CA ALA A 215 13.61 -20.36 -0.02
C ALA A 215 12.53 -20.05 -1.05
N GLN A 216 11.27 -20.22 -0.65
CA GLN A 216 10.12 -20.00 -1.52
C GLN A 216 9.71 -18.53 -1.51
N LEU A 217 9.44 -17.95 -2.68
CA LEU A 217 8.87 -16.61 -2.81
C LEU A 217 7.38 -16.64 -2.45
N LYS A 218 6.99 -15.84 -1.46
CA LYS A 218 5.62 -15.74 -0.95
C LYS A 218 5.05 -14.35 -1.15
N LEU A 219 3.74 -14.31 -1.40
CA LEU A 219 2.93 -13.09 -1.44
C LEU A 219 1.97 -13.09 -0.25
N LYS A 220 2.02 -12.02 0.57
CA LYS A 220 0.99 -11.80 1.60
C LYS A 220 -0.28 -11.23 0.97
N SER A 221 -1.38 -11.39 1.69
CA SER A 221 -2.69 -10.87 1.30
C SER A 221 -2.74 -9.35 1.13
N ASN A 222 -1.82 -8.60 1.76
CA ASN A 222 -1.66 -7.16 1.57
C ASN A 222 -0.72 -6.76 0.43
N GLY A 223 -0.19 -7.70 -0.35
CA GLY A 223 0.72 -7.39 -1.46
C GLY A 223 2.21 -7.39 -1.10
N PHE A 224 2.59 -7.63 0.16
CA PHE A 224 4.01 -7.74 0.53
C PHE A 224 4.63 -9.04 0.01
N VAL A 225 5.76 -8.93 -0.68
CA VAL A 225 6.51 -10.04 -1.27
C VAL A 225 7.78 -10.32 -0.49
N TYR A 226 8.00 -11.57 -0.11
CA TYR A 226 9.15 -12.00 0.70
C TYR A 226 9.61 -13.42 0.34
N LEU A 227 10.87 -13.75 0.62
CA LEU A 227 11.29 -15.15 0.72
C LEU A 227 11.01 -15.67 2.12
N ASP A 228 10.33 -16.80 2.20
CA ASP A 228 10.14 -17.56 3.44
C ASP A 228 11.37 -18.44 3.69
N VAL A 229 12.25 -17.98 4.57
CA VAL A 229 13.53 -18.66 4.83
C VAL A 229 13.43 -19.49 6.11
N ASN A 230 14.36 -20.43 6.29
CA ASN A 230 14.30 -21.33 7.44
C ASN A 230 14.53 -20.57 8.76
N ASP A 231 13.63 -20.75 9.74
CA ASP A 231 13.70 -20.13 11.07
C ASP A 231 15.00 -20.41 11.83
N ARG A 232 15.75 -21.46 11.45
CA ARG A 232 17.10 -21.73 11.97
C ARG A 232 18.10 -20.61 11.73
N TYR A 233 17.88 -19.72 10.75
CA TYR A 233 18.69 -18.50 10.61
C TYR A 233 18.55 -17.55 11.81
N ILE A 234 17.47 -17.66 12.58
CA ILE A 234 17.28 -16.95 13.84
C ILE A 234 17.65 -17.88 15.00
N ASP A 235 16.99 -19.04 15.09
CA ASP A 235 17.05 -19.91 16.27
C ASP A 235 18.48 -20.40 16.59
N ASP A 236 19.28 -20.74 15.57
CA ASP A 236 20.64 -21.24 15.76
C ASP A 236 21.67 -20.11 15.97
N ILE A 237 21.33 -18.87 15.61
CA ILE A 237 22.29 -17.75 15.49
C ILE A 237 22.16 -16.73 16.63
N VAL A 238 20.94 -16.44 17.10
CA VAL A 238 20.70 -15.36 18.08
C VAL A 238 21.55 -15.51 19.35
N SER A 239 21.72 -16.72 19.85
CA SER A 239 22.53 -17.01 21.06
C SER A 239 24.03 -16.74 20.88
N GLN A 240 24.50 -16.57 19.65
CA GLN A 240 25.90 -16.32 19.31
C GLN A 240 26.19 -14.83 19.07
N LEU A 241 25.16 -13.97 19.06
CA LEU A 241 25.33 -12.54 18.80
C LEU A 241 26.18 -11.89 19.92
N PRO A 242 27.10 -10.97 19.58
CA PRO A 242 27.93 -10.28 20.56
C PRO A 242 27.14 -9.14 21.22
N LEU A 243 26.10 -9.49 21.95
CA LEU A 243 25.16 -8.56 22.58
C LEU A 243 25.77 -7.93 23.83
N SER A 244 25.46 -6.66 24.03
CA SER A 244 25.85 -5.85 25.18
C SER A 244 24.66 -5.33 25.99
N HIS A 245 23.45 -5.38 25.40
CA HIS A 245 22.20 -4.90 25.99
C HIS A 245 21.07 -5.92 25.77
N PRO A 246 19.88 -5.70 26.37
CA PRO A 246 18.72 -6.55 26.13
C PRO A 246 18.38 -6.66 24.64
N PHE A 247 18.14 -7.89 24.20
CA PHE A 247 17.84 -8.21 22.82
C PHE A 247 16.45 -8.84 22.70
N SER A 248 15.71 -8.42 21.68
CA SER A 248 14.43 -8.99 21.27
C SER A 248 14.60 -9.62 19.89
N ALA A 249 14.63 -10.95 19.86
CA ALA A 249 14.71 -11.72 18.63
C ALA A 249 13.44 -11.56 17.79
N VAL A 250 13.56 -11.74 16.48
CA VAL A 250 12.39 -11.96 15.62
C VAL A 250 11.70 -13.25 16.06
N GLU A 251 10.38 -13.19 16.25
CA GLU A 251 9.58 -14.36 16.65
C GLU A 251 9.49 -15.38 15.51
N THR A 252 9.88 -16.62 15.79
CA THR A 252 9.81 -17.78 14.88
C THR A 252 8.61 -18.68 15.20
N GLY A 253 8.15 -19.42 14.20
CA GLY A 253 7.02 -20.36 14.33
C GLY A 253 5.60 -19.77 14.45
N GLY A 254 4.61 -20.67 14.42
CA GLY A 254 3.20 -20.35 14.62
C GLY A 254 2.58 -19.52 13.48
N LYS A 255 1.82 -18.47 13.85
CA LYS A 255 1.15 -17.55 12.91
C LYS A 255 2.03 -16.35 12.48
N LYS A 256 3.28 -16.30 12.95
CA LYS A 256 4.23 -15.22 12.62
C LYS A 256 4.92 -15.54 11.30
N MET A 257 5.52 -14.52 10.69
CA MET A 257 6.22 -14.68 9.41
C MET A 257 7.57 -15.37 9.56
N GLY A 258 8.14 -15.41 10.77
CA GLY A 258 9.44 -16.01 11.01
C GLY A 258 10.58 -15.29 10.29
N ALA A 259 11.65 -16.04 10.05
CA ALA A 259 12.79 -15.59 9.26
C ALA A 259 12.35 -15.36 7.81
N HIS A 260 12.67 -14.19 7.27
CA HIS A 260 12.33 -13.87 5.89
C HIS A 260 13.33 -12.88 5.30
N ILE A 261 13.34 -12.82 3.96
CA ILE A 261 14.00 -11.75 3.20
C ILE A 261 12.90 -10.94 2.52
N SER A 262 12.82 -9.65 2.83
CA SER A 262 11.89 -8.74 2.12
C SER A 262 12.30 -8.63 0.65
N VAL A 263 11.35 -8.67 -0.29
CA VAL A 263 11.64 -8.59 -1.73
C VAL A 263 10.96 -7.42 -2.41
N ILE A 264 9.65 -7.22 -2.24
CA ILE A 264 8.89 -6.09 -2.81
C ILE A 264 7.86 -5.61 -1.80
N TYR A 265 7.81 -4.30 -1.52
CA TYR A 265 6.80 -3.73 -0.63
C TYR A 265 5.45 -3.52 -1.32
N GLU A 266 4.37 -3.47 -0.53
CA GLU A 266 3.02 -3.19 -1.04
C GLU A 266 2.96 -1.92 -1.90
N ASP A 267 3.61 -0.84 -1.45
CA ASP A 267 3.65 0.43 -2.18
C ASP A 267 4.42 0.33 -3.52
N GLU A 268 5.46 -0.50 -3.57
CA GLU A 268 6.18 -0.79 -4.81
C GLU A 268 5.30 -1.58 -5.79
N MET A 269 4.53 -2.55 -5.30
CA MET A 269 3.58 -3.31 -6.13
C MET A 269 2.52 -2.38 -6.72
N ILE A 270 1.93 -1.50 -5.90
CA ILE A 270 0.87 -0.60 -6.34
C ILE A 270 1.40 0.47 -7.29
N SER A 271 2.53 1.10 -6.96
CA SER A 271 3.12 2.18 -7.79
C SER A 271 3.65 1.69 -9.14
N LYS A 272 4.00 0.41 -9.25
CA LYS A 272 4.39 -0.25 -10.51
C LYS A 272 3.28 -1.07 -11.16
N GLU A 273 2.06 -1.01 -10.60
CA GLU A 273 0.89 -1.75 -11.10
C GLU A 273 1.16 -3.25 -11.26
N ILE A 274 1.91 -3.83 -10.32
CA ILE A 274 2.22 -5.26 -10.27
C ILE A 274 1.03 -5.97 -9.62
N TRP A 275 0.01 -6.28 -10.41
CA TRP A 275 -1.22 -6.90 -9.90
C TRP A 275 -1.16 -8.43 -9.86
N ASN A 276 -0.34 -9.05 -10.72
CA ASN A 276 -0.17 -10.49 -10.78
C ASN A 276 1.32 -10.85 -10.62
N LEU A 277 1.68 -11.48 -9.49
CA LEU A 277 3.05 -11.93 -9.22
C LEU A 277 3.23 -13.39 -9.66
N ASN A 278 3.67 -13.59 -10.91
CA ASN A 278 3.71 -14.91 -11.54
C ASN A 278 4.76 -15.85 -10.90
N GLU A 279 5.84 -15.28 -10.37
CA GLU A 279 6.94 -15.99 -9.73
C GLU A 279 6.63 -16.41 -8.29
N ALA A 280 5.45 -16.03 -7.76
CA ALA A 280 4.99 -16.54 -6.47
C ALA A 280 5.06 -18.08 -6.47
N GLY A 281 5.63 -18.63 -5.41
CA GLY A 281 5.82 -20.07 -5.19
C GLY A 281 7.12 -20.64 -5.75
N GLU A 282 7.82 -19.90 -6.60
CA GLU A 282 9.13 -20.33 -7.09
C GLU A 282 10.19 -20.26 -5.99
N TRP A 283 11.19 -21.12 -6.11
CA TRP A 283 12.28 -21.20 -5.14
C TRP A 283 13.50 -20.41 -5.62
N PHE A 284 14.03 -19.56 -4.74
CA PHE A 284 15.17 -18.69 -5.00
C PHE A 284 16.35 -19.09 -4.14
N ILE A 285 17.52 -19.09 -4.76
CA ILE A 285 18.81 -19.35 -4.10
C ILE A 285 19.39 -18.01 -3.63
N PHE A 286 19.93 -18.01 -2.42
CA PHE A 286 20.70 -16.91 -1.86
C PHE A 286 21.91 -17.46 -1.11
N GLU A 287 22.80 -16.57 -0.67
CA GLU A 287 23.93 -16.91 0.18
C GLU A 287 24.13 -15.85 1.26
N VAL A 288 24.19 -16.24 2.53
CA VAL A 288 24.53 -15.31 3.61
C VAL A 288 26.03 -15.02 3.57
N LYS A 289 26.39 -13.75 3.42
CA LYS A 289 27.79 -13.32 3.29
C LYS A 289 28.32 -12.63 4.54
N GLU A 290 27.49 -11.86 5.23
CA GLU A 290 27.94 -10.96 6.28
C GLU A 290 26.94 -10.87 7.43
N LEU A 291 27.47 -10.72 8.64
CA LEU A 291 26.71 -10.23 9.79
C LEU A 291 26.86 -8.71 9.84
N ARG A 292 25.74 -8.00 9.96
CA ARG A 292 25.71 -6.55 10.04
C ARG A 292 24.80 -6.09 11.18
N TYR A 293 25.01 -4.87 11.61
CA TYR A 293 24.01 -4.14 12.38
C TYR A 293 23.77 -2.74 11.83
N ILE A 294 22.60 -2.19 12.13
CA ILE A 294 22.18 -0.83 11.78
C ILE A 294 21.65 -0.16 13.04
N ASP A 295 22.21 0.98 13.43
CA ASP A 295 21.73 1.76 14.56
C ASP A 295 20.65 2.75 14.10
N ARG A 296 19.52 2.78 14.80
CA ARG A 296 18.35 3.61 14.48
C ARG A 296 17.83 4.31 15.73
N LYS A 297 17.58 5.61 15.61
CA LYS A 297 16.81 6.34 16.61
C LYS A 297 15.33 5.99 16.44
N THR A 298 14.70 5.64 17.54
CA THR A 298 13.26 5.37 17.64
C THR A 298 12.65 6.29 18.70
N PRO A 299 11.32 6.46 18.76
CA PRO A 299 10.66 7.24 19.81
C PRO A 299 10.86 6.69 21.24
N THR A 300 11.45 5.50 21.39
CA THR A 300 11.75 4.88 22.70
C THR A 300 13.24 4.86 23.00
N GLY A 301 14.07 5.43 22.13
CA GLY A 301 15.53 5.51 22.28
C GLY A 301 16.32 4.92 21.12
N LEU A 302 17.60 4.65 21.36
CA LEU A 302 18.52 4.13 20.35
C LEU A 302 18.46 2.60 20.30
N MET A 303 18.18 2.07 19.10
CA MET A 303 18.05 0.64 18.87
C MET A 303 19.04 0.18 17.80
N ARG A 304 19.64 -0.99 18.01
CA ARG A 304 20.50 -1.67 17.04
C ARG A 304 19.75 -2.84 16.41
N LEU A 305 19.57 -2.80 15.10
CA LEU A 305 18.97 -3.88 14.33
C LEU A 305 20.07 -4.83 13.84
N TRP A 306 20.01 -6.10 14.23
CA TRP A 306 20.96 -7.13 13.81
C TRP A 306 20.42 -7.90 12.60
N VAL A 307 21.23 -8.02 11.55
CA VAL A 307 20.82 -8.64 10.29
C VAL A 307 21.92 -9.53 9.69
N LEU A 308 21.51 -10.59 9.01
CA LEU A 308 22.37 -11.36 8.10
C LEU A 308 22.18 -10.81 6.68
N ALA A 309 23.22 -10.21 6.11
CA ALA A 309 23.17 -9.74 4.74
C ALA A 309 23.40 -10.91 3.78
N ALA A 310 22.53 -11.00 2.77
CA ALA A 310 22.48 -12.08 1.81
C ALA A 310 22.72 -11.57 0.39
N ASP A 311 23.58 -12.28 -0.33
CA ASP A 311 23.69 -12.15 -1.77
C ASP A 311 22.58 -12.97 -2.43
N ALA A 312 21.70 -12.30 -3.17
CA ALA A 312 20.53 -12.91 -3.80
C ALA A 312 20.32 -12.34 -5.21
N PRO A 313 21.20 -12.69 -6.17
CA PRO A 313 21.20 -12.09 -7.50
C PRO A 313 19.89 -12.32 -8.28
N ALA A 314 19.24 -13.47 -8.07
CA ALA A 314 17.97 -13.80 -8.70
C ALA A 314 16.82 -12.87 -8.24
N LEU A 315 16.84 -12.42 -6.97
CA LEU A 315 15.87 -11.44 -6.47
C LEU A 315 16.10 -10.05 -7.06
N GLN A 316 17.36 -9.66 -7.29
CA GLN A 316 17.66 -8.41 -8.00
C GLN A 316 17.08 -8.44 -9.42
N ARG A 317 17.22 -9.58 -10.11
CA ARG A 317 16.65 -9.78 -11.45
C ARG A 317 15.12 -9.74 -11.44
N LEU A 318 14.48 -10.38 -10.47
CA LEU A 318 13.04 -10.33 -10.27
C LEU A 318 12.56 -8.87 -10.11
N ARG A 319 13.22 -8.10 -9.23
CA ARG A 319 12.88 -6.68 -9.05
C ARG A 319 13.04 -5.88 -10.34
N LYS A 320 14.14 -6.08 -11.07
CA LYS A 320 14.37 -5.41 -12.38
C LYS A 320 13.31 -5.79 -13.42
N GLN A 321 12.83 -7.03 -13.44
CA GLN A 321 11.76 -7.48 -14.36
C GLN A 321 10.48 -6.65 -14.20
N TYR A 322 10.20 -6.17 -12.99
CA TYR A 322 9.06 -5.31 -12.69
C TYR A 322 9.40 -3.80 -12.70
N GLY A 323 10.55 -3.41 -13.27
CA GLY A 323 10.96 -2.00 -13.36
C GLY A 323 11.26 -1.35 -12.01
N LEU A 324 11.57 -2.17 -10.97
CA LEU A 324 12.02 -1.71 -9.67
C LEU A 324 13.56 -1.61 -9.63
N LYS A 325 14.06 -0.85 -8.65
CA LYS A 325 15.50 -0.86 -8.34
C LYS A 325 15.92 -2.26 -7.86
N PRO A 326 17.13 -2.74 -8.19
CA PRO A 326 17.55 -4.10 -7.83
C PRO A 326 17.59 -4.38 -6.33
N LYS A 327 17.76 -3.34 -5.52
CA LYS A 327 17.83 -3.39 -4.06
C LYS A 327 16.67 -2.65 -3.41
N LEU A 328 16.21 -3.13 -2.26
CA LEU A 328 15.16 -2.49 -1.46
C LEU A 328 15.71 -1.27 -0.74
N HIS A 329 15.22 -0.08 -1.11
CA HIS A 329 15.70 1.21 -0.57
C HIS A 329 17.24 1.37 -0.63
N GLY A 330 17.89 0.70 -1.59
CA GLY A 330 19.36 0.72 -1.72
C GLY A 330 20.13 -0.21 -0.78
N HIS A 331 19.45 -0.93 0.11
CA HIS A 331 20.07 -1.90 1.01
C HIS A 331 20.16 -3.29 0.39
N ASP A 332 21.20 -4.04 0.76
CA ASP A 332 21.30 -5.46 0.39
C ASP A 332 20.14 -6.25 1.02
N PHE A 333 19.76 -7.34 0.35
CA PHE A 333 18.81 -8.29 0.91
C PHE A 333 19.35 -8.82 2.23
N HIS A 334 18.46 -9.03 3.20
CA HIS A 334 18.89 -9.46 4.52
C HIS A 334 17.78 -10.19 5.27
N ILE A 335 18.21 -11.01 6.22
CA ILE A 335 17.36 -11.65 7.22
C ILE A 335 17.51 -10.88 8.53
N THR A 336 16.41 -10.36 9.06
CA THR A 336 16.43 -9.68 10.36
C THR A 336 16.48 -10.71 11.48
N LEU A 337 17.44 -10.58 12.39
CA LEU A 337 17.59 -11.48 13.55
C LEU A 337 16.82 -10.95 14.77
N GLY A 338 16.76 -9.64 14.91
CA GLY A 338 16.12 -8.96 16.03
C GLY A 338 16.76 -7.61 16.32
N SER A 339 16.42 -7.06 17.47
CA SER A 339 16.84 -5.73 17.89
C SER A 339 17.40 -5.70 19.30
N GLU A 340 18.47 -4.93 19.50
CA GLU A 340 19.13 -4.67 20.78
C GLU A 340 18.84 -3.21 21.20
N LEU A 341 18.37 -2.99 22.42
CA LEU A 341 18.06 -1.64 22.93
C LEU A 341 19.31 -1.03 23.59
N LEU A 342 19.97 -0.08 22.92
CA LEU A 342 21.23 0.50 23.39
C LEU A 342 21.01 1.57 24.47
N GLU A 343 20.00 2.41 24.29
CA GLU A 343 19.62 3.45 25.24
C GLU A 343 18.10 3.57 25.28
N ALA A 344 17.50 3.56 26.47
CA ALA A 344 16.09 3.88 26.65
C ALA A 344 15.95 5.39 26.87
N GLU A 345 15.03 6.05 26.16
CA GLU A 345 14.62 7.39 26.58
C GLU A 345 13.89 7.28 27.93
N ILE A 346 14.49 7.84 28.98
CA ILE A 346 13.78 8.09 30.24
C ILE A 346 12.75 9.17 29.91
N LYS A 347 11.51 8.76 29.68
CA LYS A 347 10.39 9.71 29.71
C LYS A 347 10.29 10.20 31.14
N GLU A 348 10.81 11.40 31.41
CA GLU A 348 10.46 12.11 32.64
C GLU A 348 8.94 12.20 32.68
N ALA A 349 8.34 11.64 33.73
CA ALA A 349 6.90 11.72 33.95
C ALA A 349 6.56 13.20 34.16
N ALA A 350 5.90 13.80 33.16
CA ALA A 350 5.33 15.15 33.25
C ALA A 350 3.97 15.12 33.94
#